data_AF-A0A936WKJ5-F1
#
_entry.id   AF-A0A936WKJ5-F1
#
_cell.length_a   1.000
_cell.length_b   1.000
_cell.length_c   1.000
_cell.angle_alpha   90.00
_cell.angle_beta   90.00
_cell.angle_gamma   90.00
#
_symmetry.space_group_name_H-M   'P 1'
#
loop_
_entity.id
_entity.type
_entity.pdbx_description
1 polymer ?
#
loop_
_entity_poly.entity_id
_entity_poly.type
_entity_poly.pdbx_seq_one_letter_code
_entity_poly.pdbx_strand_id
1 'polypeptide(L)'
;MTPAHQHAETGRARFPLLFAAGVTAVIFGLELWGGLHSRSLALLSDAGHMLMDLTGILLTLFAVQLSSRPVSHRRTFGLHRLEVLAAFGNGILISMVAVGILWESARRMGSPEMPRLGTMMGVGTAGLAANLWVAWTLRRFAGGDINLRGAFLHAASDALASVGVIAGGAAMALTGWPLIDPLVGVGIAVIILWNALRLLKEALNLLLEGVPRTLRLDHVLAALTATPGVVRVTDAHLWGLCSHLVSLSAHILLAPDRWADQRAVLHQLGEMLRSRFGIHHVTLQLESSAWRESPPKE
;
A
#
# COMPACT_ATOMS: atom_id res chain seq x y z
N MET A 1 -5.21 -25.39 0.39
CA MET A 1 -3.84 -24.90 0.16
C MET A 1 -3.24 -24.54 1.51
N THR A 2 -2.19 -25.23 1.93
CA THR A 2 -1.61 -25.16 3.28
C THR A 2 -0.71 -23.92 3.45
N PRO A 3 -0.58 -23.38 4.68
CA PRO A 3 0.26 -22.21 4.99
C PRO A 3 1.75 -22.38 4.63
N ALA A 4 2.20 -23.62 4.43
CA ALA A 4 3.55 -23.94 3.96
C ALA A 4 3.86 -23.43 2.53
N HIS A 5 2.86 -23.33 1.64
CA HIS A 5 3.10 -22.82 0.29
C HIS A 5 3.19 -21.28 0.20
N GLN A 6 2.50 -20.54 1.07
CA GLN A 6 2.66 -19.07 1.17
C GLN A 6 4.00 -18.67 1.82
N HIS A 7 4.54 -19.50 2.70
CA HIS A 7 5.85 -19.25 3.34
C HIS A 7 7.04 -19.51 2.40
N ALA A 8 6.91 -20.42 1.42
CA ALA A 8 7.96 -20.71 0.45
C ALA A 8 8.15 -19.59 -0.60
N GLU A 9 7.09 -18.87 -0.97
CA GLU A 9 7.18 -17.76 -1.93
C GLU A 9 7.80 -16.49 -1.32
N THR A 10 7.52 -16.20 -0.05
CA THR A 10 8.01 -14.99 0.65
C THR A 10 9.51 -15.01 0.95
N GLY A 11 10.12 -16.20 1.07
CA GLY A 11 11.58 -16.34 1.24
C GLY A 11 12.39 -16.12 -0.04
N ARG A 12 11.84 -16.50 -1.21
CA ARG A 12 12.49 -16.35 -2.53
C ARG A 12 12.47 -14.91 -3.07
N ALA A 13 11.51 -14.09 -2.63
CA ALA A 13 11.36 -12.70 -3.09
C ALA A 13 12.28 -11.68 -2.39
N ARG A 14 13.00 -12.07 -1.32
CA ARG A 14 13.82 -11.12 -0.52
C ARG A 14 14.98 -10.50 -1.29
N PHE A 15 15.73 -11.30 -2.05
CA PHE A 15 16.87 -10.80 -2.82
C PHE A 15 16.44 -9.83 -3.93
N PRO A 16 15.43 -10.13 -4.77
CA PRO A 16 14.88 -9.17 -5.72
C PRO A 16 14.41 -7.85 -5.08
N LEU A 17 13.72 -7.92 -3.92
CA LEU A 17 13.25 -6.73 -3.21
C LEU A 17 14.40 -5.88 -2.66
N LEU A 18 15.45 -6.50 -2.12
CA LEU A 18 16.65 -5.78 -1.66
C LEU A 18 17.42 -5.15 -2.83
N PHE A 19 17.53 -5.86 -3.95
CA PHE A 19 18.13 -5.33 -5.17
C PHE A 19 17.35 -4.12 -5.68
N ALA A 20 16.02 -4.22 -5.79
CA ALA A 20 15.16 -3.12 -6.18
C ALA A 20 15.30 -1.92 -5.22
N ALA A 21 15.25 -2.15 -3.91
CA ALA A 21 15.49 -1.10 -2.91
C ALA A 21 16.84 -0.41 -3.09
N GLY A 22 17.91 -1.18 -3.39
CA GLY A 22 19.23 -0.63 -3.67
C GLY A 22 19.26 0.27 -4.90
N VAL A 23 18.65 -0.17 -6.01
CA VAL A 23 18.55 0.62 -7.25
C VAL A 23 17.73 1.90 -7.02
N THR A 24 16.54 1.78 -6.43
CA THR A 24 15.68 2.93 -6.10
C THR A 24 16.37 3.91 -5.17
N ALA A 25 17.13 3.43 -4.17
CA ALA A 25 17.88 4.28 -3.25
C ALA A 25 19.01 5.06 -3.96
N VAL A 26 19.70 4.44 -4.93
CA VAL A 26 20.73 5.12 -5.72
C VAL A 26 20.11 6.21 -6.59
N ILE A 27 19.01 5.92 -7.27
CA ILE A 27 18.30 6.91 -8.12
C ILE A 27 17.76 8.05 -7.26
N PHE A 28 17.09 7.72 -6.14
CA PHE A 28 16.64 8.70 -5.15
C PHE A 28 17.78 9.64 -4.70
N GLY A 29 18.93 9.09 -4.35
CA GLY A 29 20.09 9.89 -3.93
C GLY A 29 20.60 10.82 -5.04
N LEU A 30 20.64 10.32 -6.28
CA LEU A 30 21.04 11.10 -7.45
C LEU A 30 20.08 12.25 -7.74
N GLU A 31 18.77 11.99 -7.72
CA GLU A 31 17.72 12.98 -7.97
C GLU A 31 17.60 13.99 -6.83
N LEU A 32 17.71 13.56 -5.57
CA LEU A 32 17.72 14.46 -4.43
C LEU A 32 18.92 15.42 -4.52
N TRP A 33 20.12 14.88 -4.76
CA TRP A 33 21.30 15.70 -4.96
C TRP A 33 21.14 16.62 -6.17
N GLY A 34 20.66 16.10 -7.30
CA GLY A 34 20.44 16.84 -8.52
C GLY A 34 19.44 17.97 -8.35
N GLY A 35 18.33 17.73 -7.65
CA GLY A 35 17.28 18.70 -7.36
C GLY A 35 17.77 19.82 -6.46
N LEU A 36 18.52 19.50 -5.40
CA LEU A 36 19.13 20.49 -4.51
C LEU A 36 20.22 21.31 -5.23
N HIS A 37 21.09 20.65 -6.00
CA HIS A 37 22.22 21.29 -6.68
C HIS A 37 21.77 22.15 -7.87
N SER A 38 20.81 21.66 -8.65
CA SER A 38 20.23 22.41 -9.77
C SER A 38 19.23 23.46 -9.32
N ARG A 39 18.79 23.40 -8.05
CA ARG A 39 17.60 24.09 -7.55
C ARG A 39 16.43 23.84 -8.49
N SER A 40 16.09 22.59 -8.78
CA SER A 40 14.92 22.23 -9.60
C SER A 40 13.85 21.58 -8.73
N LEU A 41 12.65 22.16 -8.74
CA LEU A 41 11.50 21.64 -8.00
C LEU A 41 10.90 20.43 -8.68
N ALA A 42 10.93 20.37 -10.01
CA ALA A 42 10.54 19.17 -10.75
C ALA A 42 11.38 17.97 -10.34
N LEU A 43 12.70 18.13 -10.25
CA LEU A 43 13.62 17.05 -9.88
C LEU A 43 13.53 16.69 -8.39
N LEU A 44 13.30 17.67 -7.50
CA LEU A 44 12.99 17.38 -6.09
C LEU A 44 11.66 16.63 -5.93
N SER A 45 10.69 16.89 -6.79
CA SER A 45 9.42 16.15 -6.81
C SER A 45 9.60 14.72 -7.26
N ASP A 46 10.39 14.49 -8.31
CA ASP A 46 10.75 13.15 -8.78
C ASP A 46 11.48 12.36 -7.67
N ALA A 47 12.42 13.00 -6.97
CA ALA A 47 13.06 12.41 -5.80
C ALA A 47 12.06 12.08 -4.67
N GLY A 48 11.05 12.92 -4.46
CA GLY A 48 9.95 12.66 -3.52
C GLY A 48 9.11 11.44 -3.91
N HIS A 49 8.91 11.21 -5.22
CA HIS A 49 8.26 10.01 -5.74
C HIS A 49 9.11 8.76 -5.47
N MET A 50 10.41 8.82 -5.80
CA MET A 50 11.35 7.72 -5.54
C MET A 50 11.47 7.38 -4.06
N LEU A 51 11.35 8.37 -3.17
CA LEU A 51 11.29 8.14 -1.72
C LEU A 51 10.02 7.37 -1.32
N MET A 52 8.86 7.71 -1.89
CA MET A 52 7.61 6.97 -1.65
C MET A 52 7.74 5.50 -2.05
N ASP A 53 8.38 5.23 -3.18
CA ASP A 53 8.58 3.86 -3.67
C ASP A 53 9.59 3.09 -2.82
N LEU A 54 10.74 3.72 -2.52
CA LEU A 54 11.77 3.15 -1.66
C LEU A 54 11.18 2.74 -0.31
N THR A 55 10.43 3.65 0.33
CA THR A 55 9.81 3.38 1.61
C THR A 55 8.73 2.30 1.50
N GLY A 56 7.97 2.22 0.41
CA GLY A 56 7.04 1.11 0.15
C GLY A 56 7.73 -0.25 0.08
N ILE A 57 8.87 -0.34 -0.60
CA ILE A 57 9.68 -1.57 -0.67
C ILE A 57 10.23 -1.93 0.73
N LEU A 58 10.75 -0.94 1.45
CA LEU A 58 11.27 -1.14 2.81
C LEU A 58 10.18 -1.59 3.79
N LEU A 59 8.97 -1.03 3.70
CA LEU A 59 7.81 -1.46 4.48
C LEU A 59 7.41 -2.90 4.15
N THR A 60 7.48 -3.29 2.88
CA THR A 60 7.21 -4.68 2.45
C THR A 60 8.25 -5.64 3.02
N LEU A 61 9.54 -5.29 2.94
CA LEU A 61 10.63 -6.07 3.54
C LEU A 61 10.46 -6.18 5.06
N PHE A 62 10.09 -5.08 5.71
CA PHE A 62 9.80 -5.04 7.14
C PHE A 62 8.62 -5.95 7.49
N ALA A 63 7.53 -5.93 6.74
CA ALA A 63 6.37 -6.80 6.93
C ALA A 63 6.74 -8.29 6.82
N VAL A 64 7.52 -8.66 5.80
CA VAL A 64 8.02 -10.03 5.60
C VAL A 64 8.95 -10.48 6.73
N GLN A 65 9.78 -9.57 7.26
CA GLN A 65 10.62 -9.88 8.42
C GLN A 65 9.77 -10.04 9.68
N LEU A 66 8.74 -9.22 9.85
CA LEU A 66 7.91 -9.20 11.04
C LEU A 66 6.98 -10.42 11.13
N SER A 67 6.42 -10.85 10.00
CA SER A 67 5.58 -12.06 9.91
C SER A 67 6.35 -13.34 10.24
N SER A 68 7.68 -13.33 10.11
CA SER A 68 8.54 -14.45 10.49
C SER A 68 8.85 -14.54 12.00
N ARG A 69 8.40 -13.58 12.83
CA ARG A 69 8.66 -13.60 14.27
C ARG A 69 7.60 -14.40 15.04
N PRO A 70 8.00 -15.22 16.03
CA PRO A 70 7.04 -15.98 16.83
C PRO A 70 6.15 -15.07 17.66
N VAL A 71 4.89 -15.46 17.79
CA VAL A 71 3.90 -14.85 18.68
C VAL A 71 4.35 -15.02 20.14
N SER A 72 4.11 -14.01 20.99
CA SER A 72 4.44 -14.09 22.43
C SER A 72 3.18 -13.98 23.28
N HIS A 73 3.20 -14.47 24.52
CA HIS A 73 2.06 -14.39 25.43
C HIS A 73 1.58 -12.96 25.73
N ARG A 74 2.48 -11.97 25.64
CA ARG A 74 2.14 -10.55 25.80
C ARG A 74 1.57 -9.90 24.52
N ARG A 75 1.76 -10.55 23.36
CA ARG A 75 1.35 -10.06 22.04
C ARG A 75 0.77 -11.23 21.26
N THR A 76 -0.48 -11.58 21.60
CA THR A 76 -1.19 -12.80 21.13
C THR A 76 -1.48 -12.80 19.63
N PHE A 77 -1.56 -11.61 19.02
CA PHE A 77 -1.61 -11.44 17.56
C PHE A 77 -0.23 -11.14 16.94
N GLY A 78 0.86 -11.33 17.67
CA GLY A 78 2.19 -10.99 17.20
C GLY A 78 2.39 -9.48 17.01
N LEU A 79 3.18 -9.11 16.01
CA LEU A 79 3.61 -7.72 15.79
C LEU A 79 2.98 -7.05 14.58
N HIS A 80 1.98 -7.66 13.95
CA HIS A 80 1.41 -7.20 12.69
C HIS A 80 0.99 -5.71 12.68
N ARG A 81 0.53 -5.15 13.81
CA ARG A 81 0.19 -3.71 13.89
C ARG A 81 1.37 -2.76 13.73
N LEU A 82 2.62 -3.19 13.94
CA LEU A 82 3.78 -2.33 13.65
C LEU A 82 3.93 -2.05 12.16
N GLU A 83 3.49 -2.95 11.29
CA GLU A 83 3.42 -2.71 9.84
C GLU A 83 2.52 -1.50 9.54
N VAL A 84 1.34 -1.48 10.14
CA VAL A 84 0.35 -0.40 9.97
C VAL A 84 0.88 0.92 10.53
N LEU A 85 1.51 0.90 11.71
CA LEU A 85 2.14 2.10 12.30
C LEU A 85 3.28 2.64 11.42
N ALA A 86 4.10 1.75 10.86
CA ALA A 86 5.18 2.15 9.97
C ALA A 86 4.62 2.75 8.67
N ALA A 87 3.58 2.16 8.09
CA ALA A 87 2.89 2.71 6.92
C ALA A 87 2.24 4.08 7.21
N PHE A 88 1.63 4.24 8.39
CA PHE A 88 1.03 5.52 8.82
C PHE A 88 2.11 6.61 8.96
N GLY A 89 3.20 6.32 9.67
CA GLY A 89 4.33 7.25 9.80
C GLY A 89 4.97 7.61 8.46
N ASN A 90 5.11 6.63 7.56
CA ASN A 90 5.59 6.87 6.20
C ASN A 90 4.65 7.80 5.40
N GLY A 91 3.33 7.56 5.49
CA GLY A 91 2.33 8.43 4.88
C GLY A 91 2.44 9.88 5.35
N ILE A 92 2.73 10.11 6.64
CA ILE A 92 3.00 11.46 7.17
C ILE A 92 4.27 12.05 6.57
N LEU A 93 5.38 11.29 6.57
CA LEU A 93 6.66 11.75 6.02
C LEU A 93 6.53 12.21 4.56
N ILE A 94 5.96 11.35 3.70
CA ILE A 94 5.77 11.68 2.27
C ILE A 94 4.82 12.86 2.09
N SER A 95 3.76 12.96 2.91
CA SER A 95 2.85 14.11 2.86
C SER A 95 3.57 15.42 3.22
N MET A 96 4.45 15.41 4.23
CA MET A 96 5.25 16.59 4.59
C MET A 96 6.19 17.01 3.46
N VAL A 97 6.88 16.05 2.83
CA VAL A 97 7.76 16.31 1.68
C VAL A 97 6.97 16.93 0.52
N ALA A 98 5.82 16.35 0.16
CA ALA A 98 4.99 16.85 -0.92
C ALA A 98 4.43 18.26 -0.63
N VAL A 99 3.96 18.52 0.59
CA VAL A 99 3.52 19.86 1.01
C VAL A 99 4.67 20.86 0.97
N GLY A 100 5.87 20.47 1.41
CA GLY A 100 7.06 21.31 1.33
C GLY A 100 7.40 21.71 -0.11
N ILE A 101 7.32 20.77 -1.06
CA ILE A 101 7.52 21.03 -2.49
C ILE A 101 6.43 21.96 -3.05
N LEU A 102 5.16 21.73 -2.71
CA LEU A 102 4.06 22.60 -3.15
C LEU A 102 4.22 24.02 -2.63
N TRP A 103 4.60 24.17 -1.36
CA TRP A 103 4.86 25.46 -0.75
C TRP A 103 6.04 26.18 -1.41
N GLU A 104 7.16 25.48 -1.62
CA GLU A 104 8.32 26.03 -2.31
C GLU A 104 7.99 26.42 -3.76
N SER A 105 7.19 25.61 -4.45
CA SER A 105 6.73 25.91 -5.81
C SER A 105 5.87 27.17 -5.86
N ALA A 106 4.93 27.33 -4.93
CA ALA A 106 4.12 28.53 -4.83
C ALA A 106 4.98 29.78 -4.54
N ARG A 107 5.96 29.66 -3.63
CA ARG A 107 6.91 30.75 -3.35
C ARG A 107 7.71 31.13 -4.60
N ARG A 108 8.19 30.14 -5.35
CA ARG A 108 9.05 30.35 -6.52
C ARG A 108 8.32 30.93 -7.72
N MET A 109 7.00 30.76 -7.81
CA MET A 109 6.19 31.45 -8.82
C MET A 109 6.22 32.98 -8.62
N GLY A 110 6.40 33.48 -7.39
CA GLY A 110 6.53 34.91 -7.11
C GLY A 110 7.90 35.51 -7.43
N SER A 111 8.97 34.69 -7.40
CA SER A 111 10.33 35.10 -7.81
C SER A 111 10.98 33.97 -8.61
N PRO A 112 10.67 33.86 -9.92
CA PRO A 112 11.14 32.76 -10.75
C PRO A 112 12.66 32.77 -10.90
N GLU A 113 13.28 31.63 -10.65
CA GLU A 113 14.72 31.42 -10.81
C GLU A 113 14.93 30.27 -11.78
N MET A 114 15.84 30.44 -12.74
CA MET A 114 16.14 29.40 -13.72
C MET A 114 17.01 28.31 -13.07
N PRO A 115 16.57 27.03 -13.08
CA PRO A 115 17.39 25.94 -12.56
C PRO A 115 18.63 25.72 -13.43
N ARG A 116 19.65 25.05 -12.87
CA ARG A 116 20.83 24.63 -13.65
C ARG A 116 20.43 23.52 -14.60
N LEU A 117 20.00 23.90 -15.81
CA LEU A 117 19.43 22.99 -16.81
C LEU A 117 20.35 21.81 -17.14
N GLY A 118 21.68 22.03 -17.21
CA GLY A 118 22.64 20.95 -17.47
C GLY A 118 22.60 19.85 -16.41
N THR A 119 22.56 20.22 -15.12
CA THR A 119 22.43 19.25 -14.02
C THR A 119 21.04 18.62 -14.01
N MET A 120 19.98 19.41 -14.15
CA MET A 120 18.60 18.94 -14.14
C MET A 120 18.36 17.89 -15.23
N MET A 121 18.73 18.20 -16.48
CA MET A 121 18.55 17.30 -17.62
C MET A 121 19.50 16.10 -17.56
N GLY A 122 20.73 16.30 -17.10
CA GLY A 122 21.70 15.21 -16.95
C GLY A 122 21.23 14.17 -15.93
N VAL A 123 20.76 14.61 -14.77
CA VAL A 123 20.21 13.72 -13.74
C VAL A 123 18.89 13.09 -14.19
N GLY A 124 17.96 13.86 -14.77
CA GLY A 124 16.70 13.31 -15.30
C GLY A 124 16.93 12.26 -16.39
N THR A 125 17.94 12.45 -17.25
CA THR A 125 18.31 11.45 -18.28
C THR A 125 18.89 10.18 -17.65
N ALA A 126 19.70 10.32 -16.60
CA ALA A 126 20.23 9.17 -15.86
C ALA A 126 19.11 8.38 -15.16
N GLY A 127 18.16 9.06 -14.53
CA GLY A 127 16.96 8.46 -13.93
C GLY A 127 16.11 7.72 -14.97
N LEU A 128 15.81 8.37 -16.10
CA LEU A 128 15.11 7.76 -17.22
C LEU A 128 15.80 6.49 -17.72
N ALA A 129 17.12 6.54 -17.93
CA ALA A 129 17.89 5.40 -18.39
C ALA A 129 17.83 4.23 -17.40
N ALA A 130 17.90 4.52 -16.09
CA ALA A 130 17.80 3.52 -15.05
C ALA A 130 16.40 2.86 -15.01
N ASN A 131 15.33 3.67 -15.05
CA ASN A 131 13.95 3.19 -15.04
C ASN A 131 13.62 2.37 -16.29
N LEU A 132 14.10 2.79 -17.47
CA LEU A 132 13.97 2.01 -18.71
C LEU A 132 14.74 0.70 -18.65
N TRP A 133 15.94 0.68 -18.06
CA TRP A 133 16.72 -0.55 -17.90
C TRP A 133 16.02 -1.54 -16.97
N VAL A 134 15.46 -1.07 -15.86
CA VAL A 134 14.63 -1.89 -14.95
C VAL A 134 13.40 -2.42 -15.69
N ALA A 135 12.65 -1.56 -16.37
CA ALA A 135 11.45 -1.94 -17.12
C ALA A 135 11.77 -2.99 -18.22
N TRP A 136 12.85 -2.81 -18.97
CA TRP A 136 13.29 -3.74 -19.99
C TRP A 136 13.70 -5.10 -19.42
N THR A 137 14.44 -5.09 -18.31
CA THR A 137 14.85 -6.31 -17.62
C THR A 137 13.62 -7.07 -17.15
N LEU A 138 12.68 -6.40 -16.47
CA LEU A 138 11.44 -7.02 -15.99
C LEU A 138 10.59 -7.57 -17.13
N ARG A 139 10.47 -6.85 -18.25
CA ARG A 139 9.73 -7.31 -19.44
C ARG A 139 10.26 -8.63 -19.99
N ARG A 140 11.59 -8.87 -19.93
CA ARG A 140 12.21 -10.12 -20.40
C ARG A 140 11.90 -11.31 -19.51
N PHE A 141 11.63 -11.09 -18.22
CA PHE A 141 11.30 -12.13 -17.25
C PHE A 141 9.79 -12.28 -16.99
N ALA A 142 8.97 -11.35 -17.49
CA ALA A 142 7.53 -11.25 -17.21
C ALA A 142 6.64 -12.31 -17.89
N GLY A 143 7.13 -13.54 -18.12
CA GLY A 143 6.42 -14.63 -18.80
C GLY A 143 5.08 -15.03 -18.16
N GLY A 144 4.06 -14.18 -18.31
CA GLY A 144 2.72 -14.31 -17.73
C GLY A 144 2.55 -13.82 -16.30
N ASP A 145 3.62 -13.49 -15.57
CA ASP A 145 3.55 -13.13 -14.15
C ASP A 145 2.96 -11.72 -13.94
N ILE A 146 1.81 -11.67 -13.26
CA ILE A 146 1.10 -10.42 -12.95
C ILE A 146 1.90 -9.50 -12.02
N ASN A 147 2.74 -10.06 -11.14
CA ASN A 147 3.60 -9.28 -10.25
C ASN A 147 4.71 -8.58 -11.04
N LEU A 148 5.32 -9.28 -11.99
CA LEU A 148 6.33 -8.68 -12.88
C LEU A 148 5.71 -7.67 -13.84
N ARG A 149 4.47 -7.89 -14.29
CA ARG A 149 3.71 -6.90 -15.07
C ARG A 149 3.42 -5.64 -14.25
N GLY A 150 3.07 -5.80 -12.97
CA GLY A 150 2.91 -4.68 -12.05
C GLY A 150 4.19 -3.87 -11.88
N ALA A 151 5.31 -4.54 -11.61
CA ALA A 151 6.62 -3.89 -11.49
C ALA A 151 7.07 -3.20 -12.80
N PHE A 152 6.75 -3.77 -13.96
CA PHE A 152 6.97 -3.12 -15.26
C PHE A 152 6.15 -1.84 -15.43
N LEU A 153 4.86 -1.86 -15.08
CA LEU A 153 3.98 -0.68 -15.18
C LEU A 153 4.43 0.43 -14.22
N HIS A 154 4.94 0.05 -13.04
CA HIS A 154 5.54 0.97 -12.09
C HIS A 154 6.77 1.65 -12.69
N ALA A 155 7.77 0.89 -13.15
CA ALA A 155 8.97 1.43 -13.77
C ALA A 155 8.67 2.28 -15.03
N ALA A 156 7.62 1.94 -15.78
CA ALA A 156 7.15 2.76 -16.91
C ALA A 156 6.54 4.09 -16.46
N SER A 157 5.87 4.12 -15.31
CA SER A 157 5.33 5.35 -14.71
C SER A 157 6.45 6.26 -14.21
N ASP A 158 7.48 5.70 -13.58
CA ASP A 158 8.67 6.45 -13.13
C ASP A 158 9.43 7.03 -14.34
N ALA A 159 9.59 6.25 -15.40
CA ALA A 159 10.17 6.73 -16.65
C ALA A 159 9.38 7.91 -17.24
N LEU A 160 8.04 7.89 -17.16
CA LEU A 160 7.19 8.98 -17.63
C LEU A 160 7.38 10.26 -16.79
N ALA A 161 7.59 10.12 -15.47
CA ALA A 161 7.94 11.25 -14.60
C ALA A 161 9.28 11.87 -15.01
N SER A 162 10.32 11.06 -15.22
CA SER A 162 11.63 11.53 -15.70
C SER A 162 11.54 12.21 -17.08
N VAL A 163 10.70 11.71 -17.99
CA VAL A 163 10.41 12.39 -19.27
C VAL A 163 9.81 13.77 -19.05
N GLY A 164 8.89 13.92 -18.09
CA GLY A 164 8.32 15.22 -17.71
C GLY A 164 9.39 16.22 -17.26
N VAL A 165 10.35 15.78 -16.45
CA VAL A 165 11.49 16.60 -16.01
C VAL A 165 12.38 17.01 -17.20
N ILE A 166 12.75 16.05 -18.07
CA ILE A 166 13.61 16.33 -19.23
C ILE A 166 12.92 17.26 -20.23
N ALA A 167 11.63 17.00 -20.53
CA ALA A 167 10.84 17.83 -21.42
C ALA A 167 10.65 19.25 -20.85
N GLY A 168 10.44 19.38 -19.54
CA GLY A 168 10.41 20.66 -18.84
C GLY A 168 11.74 21.41 -18.96
N GLY A 169 12.87 20.71 -18.76
CA GLY A 169 14.22 21.25 -18.96
C GLY A 169 14.47 21.74 -20.39
N ALA A 170 14.10 20.95 -21.39
CA ALA A 170 14.21 21.30 -22.80
C ALA A 170 13.32 22.50 -23.17
N ALA A 171 12.07 22.52 -22.69
CA ALA A 171 11.16 23.65 -22.89
C ALA A 171 11.71 24.93 -22.27
N MET A 172 12.30 24.86 -21.07
CA MET A 172 12.98 26.00 -20.44
C MET A 172 14.20 26.46 -21.23
N ALA A 173 14.99 25.53 -21.79
CA ALA A 173 16.15 25.87 -22.63
C ALA A 173 15.74 26.63 -23.90
N LEU A 174 14.61 26.24 -24.51
CA LEU A 174 14.11 26.83 -25.75
C LEU A 174 13.36 28.15 -25.55
N THR A 175 12.55 28.23 -24.50
CA THR A 175 11.64 29.37 -24.26
C THR A 175 12.21 30.41 -23.30
N GLY A 176 13.17 30.03 -22.46
CA GLY A 176 13.65 30.85 -21.35
C GLY A 176 12.60 31.06 -20.26
N TRP A 177 11.54 30.24 -20.18
CA TRP A 177 10.44 30.43 -19.23
C TRP A 177 10.65 29.64 -17.92
N PRO A 178 11.16 30.25 -16.84
CA PRO A 178 11.54 29.55 -15.61
C PRO A 178 10.36 28.97 -14.82
N LEU A 179 9.12 29.39 -15.10
CA LEU A 179 7.92 28.90 -14.42
C LEU A 179 7.56 27.45 -14.78
N ILE A 180 8.14 26.89 -15.84
CA ILE A 180 7.91 25.50 -16.22
C ILE A 180 8.32 24.53 -15.09
N ASP A 181 9.48 24.77 -14.44
CA ASP A 181 9.97 23.93 -13.34
C ASP A 181 9.00 23.84 -12.15
N PRO A 182 8.54 24.95 -11.53
CA PRO A 182 7.57 24.87 -10.44
C PRO A 182 6.22 24.30 -10.88
N LEU A 183 5.79 24.48 -12.14
CA LEU A 183 4.54 23.87 -12.63
C LEU A 183 4.65 22.35 -12.73
N VAL A 184 5.75 21.83 -13.28
CA VAL A 184 6.01 20.39 -13.34
C VAL A 184 6.15 19.82 -11.92
N GLY A 185 6.88 20.52 -11.04
CA GLY A 185 7.01 20.15 -9.65
C GLY A 185 5.68 20.06 -8.91
N VAL A 186 4.79 21.05 -9.09
CA VAL A 186 3.42 21.01 -8.52
C VAL A 186 2.65 19.78 -9.02
N GLY A 187 2.70 19.50 -10.33
CA GLY A 187 2.01 18.35 -10.92
C GLY A 187 2.42 17.03 -10.26
N ILE A 188 3.73 16.80 -10.15
CA ILE A 188 4.29 15.59 -9.53
C ILE A 188 3.97 15.56 -8.03
N ALA A 189 4.15 16.68 -7.31
CA ALA A 189 3.89 16.75 -5.88
C ALA A 189 2.41 16.53 -5.51
N VAL A 190 1.45 16.97 -6.33
CA VAL A 190 0.02 16.67 -6.13
C VAL A 190 -0.26 15.17 -6.24
N ILE A 191 0.34 14.49 -7.21
CA ILE A 191 0.20 13.03 -7.38
C ILE A 191 0.76 12.31 -6.15
N ILE A 192 1.95 12.70 -5.69
CA ILE A 192 2.58 12.14 -4.49
C ILE A 192 1.69 12.36 -3.26
N LEU A 193 1.22 13.59 -3.05
CA LEU A 193 0.38 13.94 -1.90
C LEU A 193 -0.93 13.14 -1.91
N TRP A 194 -1.58 13.01 -3.07
CA TRP A 194 -2.79 12.19 -3.21
C TRP A 194 -2.54 10.74 -2.76
N ASN A 195 -1.46 10.14 -3.24
CA ASN A 195 -1.10 8.76 -2.91
C ASN A 195 -0.75 8.60 -1.43
N ALA A 196 0.01 9.53 -0.86
CA ALA A 196 0.34 9.54 0.56
C ALA A 196 -0.91 9.67 1.44
N LEU A 197 -1.87 10.53 1.08
CA LEU A 197 -3.13 10.68 1.81
C LEU A 197 -4.01 9.43 1.71
N ARG A 198 -4.01 8.73 0.56
CA ARG A 198 -4.72 7.46 0.41
C ARG A 198 -4.14 6.38 1.32
N LEU A 199 -2.81 6.28 1.40
CA LEU A 199 -2.10 5.38 2.29
C LEU A 199 -2.39 5.71 3.75
N LEU A 200 -2.34 7.00 4.12
CA LEU A 200 -2.61 7.47 5.48
C LEU A 200 -4.03 7.10 5.93
N LYS A 201 -5.03 7.35 5.07
CA LYS A 201 -6.44 6.99 5.34
C LYS A 201 -6.61 5.48 5.53
N GLU A 202 -5.87 4.68 4.77
CA GLU A 202 -5.95 3.22 4.86
C GLU A 202 -5.29 2.68 6.14
N ALA A 203 -4.09 3.17 6.46
CA ALA A 203 -3.42 2.83 7.70
C ALA A 203 -4.24 3.28 8.93
N LEU A 204 -4.84 4.47 8.88
CA LEU A 204 -5.72 4.96 9.95
C LEU A 204 -6.96 4.06 10.11
N ASN A 205 -7.59 3.64 9.00
CA ASN A 205 -8.72 2.70 9.05
C ASN A 205 -8.34 1.39 9.74
N LEU A 206 -7.16 0.83 9.45
CA LEU A 206 -6.68 -0.38 10.12
C LEU A 206 -6.36 -0.15 11.61
N LEU A 207 -5.82 1.02 11.98
CA LEU A 207 -5.57 1.37 13.39
C LEU A 207 -6.86 1.50 14.19
N LEU A 208 -7.92 2.01 13.56
CA LEU A 208 -9.26 2.17 14.13
C LEU A 208 -10.13 0.91 14.04
N GLU A 209 -9.54 -0.25 13.73
CA GLU A 209 -10.25 -1.54 13.62
C GLU A 209 -11.36 -1.53 12.57
N GLY A 210 -11.19 -0.73 11.52
CA GLY A 210 -12.11 -0.63 10.41
C GLY A 210 -12.06 -1.84 9.48
N VAL A 211 -13.14 -2.00 8.72
CA VAL A 211 -13.25 -3.01 7.66
C VAL A 211 -12.20 -2.70 6.56
N PRO A 212 -11.35 -3.67 6.15
CA PRO A 212 -10.41 -3.47 5.06
C PRO A 212 -11.11 -3.14 3.74
N ARG A 213 -10.50 -2.28 2.90
CA ARG A 213 -11.08 -1.85 1.61
C ARG A 213 -11.37 -2.99 0.63
N THR A 214 -10.69 -4.12 0.79
CA THR A 214 -10.85 -5.33 -0.04
C THR A 214 -12.13 -6.10 0.26
N LEU A 215 -12.79 -5.81 1.40
CA LEU A 215 -13.98 -6.50 1.86
C LEU A 215 -15.12 -5.52 2.09
N ARG A 216 -16.34 -6.05 2.03
CA ARG A 216 -17.53 -5.33 2.45
C ARG A 216 -18.32 -6.19 3.43
N LEU A 217 -18.64 -5.61 4.58
CA LEU A 217 -19.31 -6.33 5.67
C LEU A 217 -20.68 -6.86 5.24
N ASP A 218 -21.44 -6.09 4.45
CA ASP A 218 -22.74 -6.49 3.91
C ASP A 218 -22.67 -7.79 3.08
N HIS A 219 -21.64 -7.94 2.23
CA HIS A 219 -21.44 -9.17 1.47
C HIS A 219 -21.09 -10.37 2.37
N VAL A 220 -20.30 -10.16 3.43
CA VAL A 220 -19.97 -11.21 4.40
C VAL A 220 -21.21 -11.63 5.18
N LEU A 221 -22.00 -10.67 5.66
CA LEU A 221 -23.27 -10.93 6.37
C LEU A 221 -24.29 -11.65 5.50
N ALA A 222 -24.43 -11.25 4.24
CA ALA A 222 -25.31 -11.93 3.29
C ALA A 222 -24.89 -13.38 3.07
N ALA A 223 -23.59 -13.66 2.95
CA ALA A 223 -23.08 -15.01 2.78
C ALA A 223 -23.25 -15.89 4.04
N LEU A 224 -23.03 -15.33 5.23
CA LEU A 224 -23.29 -16.01 6.49
C LEU A 224 -24.78 -16.37 6.62
N THR A 225 -25.67 -15.42 6.35
CA THR A 225 -27.13 -15.59 6.46
C THR A 225 -27.66 -16.59 5.43
N ALA A 226 -27.04 -16.67 4.24
CA ALA A 226 -27.42 -17.64 3.21
C ALA A 226 -27.03 -19.09 3.55
N THR A 227 -26.27 -19.33 4.63
CA THR A 227 -25.84 -20.68 5.01
C THR A 227 -27.00 -21.45 5.67
N PRO A 228 -27.32 -22.67 5.20
CA PRO A 228 -28.42 -23.46 5.75
C PRO A 228 -28.31 -23.66 7.27
N GLY A 229 -29.37 -23.31 8.00
CA GLY A 229 -29.44 -23.41 9.45
C GLY A 229 -29.05 -22.14 10.21
N VAL A 230 -28.55 -21.10 9.53
CA VAL A 230 -28.38 -19.76 10.10
C VAL A 230 -29.69 -19.01 9.99
N VAL A 231 -30.26 -18.60 11.13
CA VAL A 231 -31.49 -17.79 11.20
C VAL A 231 -31.16 -16.32 11.13
N ARG A 232 -30.11 -15.89 11.85
CA ARG A 232 -29.71 -14.49 11.95
C ARG A 232 -28.25 -14.36 12.36
N VAL A 233 -27.61 -13.29 11.91
CA VAL A 233 -26.28 -12.86 12.36
C VAL A 233 -26.43 -11.55 13.13
N THR A 234 -25.83 -11.46 14.31
CA THR A 234 -25.82 -10.29 15.19
C THR A 234 -24.41 -10.01 15.70
N ASP A 235 -24.18 -8.79 16.22
CA ASP A 235 -22.90 -8.36 16.80
C ASP A 235 -21.67 -8.71 15.93
N ALA A 236 -21.78 -8.43 14.63
CA ALA A 236 -20.74 -8.76 13.67
C ALA A 236 -19.69 -7.64 13.56
N HIS A 237 -18.48 -7.94 14.00
CA HIS A 237 -17.31 -7.07 13.94
C HIS A 237 -16.30 -7.64 12.97
N LEU A 238 -15.95 -6.89 11.93
CA LEU A 238 -14.98 -7.27 10.90
C LEU A 238 -13.89 -6.20 10.85
N TRP A 239 -12.65 -6.60 11.10
CA TRP A 239 -11.53 -5.66 11.13
C TRP A 239 -10.26 -6.26 10.53
N GLY A 240 -9.38 -5.40 10.02
CA GLY A 240 -8.03 -5.78 9.62
C GLY A 240 -7.01 -5.52 10.73
N LEU A 241 -6.12 -6.48 10.99
CA LEU A 241 -4.95 -6.25 11.85
C LEU A 241 -3.76 -5.66 11.08
N CYS A 242 -3.64 -6.03 9.81
CA CYS A 242 -2.66 -5.53 8.85
C CYS A 242 -3.17 -5.79 7.41
N SER A 243 -2.35 -5.54 6.40
CA SER A 243 -2.69 -5.70 4.98
C SER A 243 -3.18 -7.10 4.58
N HIS A 244 -2.79 -8.14 5.33
CA HIS A 244 -2.99 -9.54 4.98
C HIS A 244 -3.67 -10.38 6.06
N LEU A 245 -4.02 -9.79 7.22
CA LEU A 245 -4.67 -10.48 8.32
C LEU A 245 -5.99 -9.79 8.65
N VAL A 246 -7.09 -10.48 8.36
CA VAL A 246 -8.46 -10.05 8.64
C VAL A 246 -9.07 -10.95 9.70
N SER A 247 -9.77 -10.34 10.65
CA SER A 247 -10.47 -11.00 11.74
C SER A 247 -11.96 -10.70 11.71
N LEU A 248 -12.77 -11.70 12.06
CA LEU A 248 -14.22 -11.58 12.20
C LEU A 248 -14.66 -12.14 13.56
N SER A 249 -15.49 -11.38 14.27
CA SER A 249 -16.26 -11.86 15.42
C SER A 249 -17.74 -11.67 15.12
N ALA A 250 -18.57 -12.69 15.34
CA ALA A 250 -20.01 -12.56 15.12
C ALA A 250 -20.81 -13.57 15.96
N HIS A 251 -22.05 -13.21 16.26
CA HIS A 251 -23.03 -14.09 16.89
C HIS A 251 -23.94 -14.68 15.83
N ILE A 252 -24.11 -16.00 15.85
CA ILE A 252 -24.88 -16.76 14.85
C ILE A 252 -26.03 -17.46 15.56
N LEU A 253 -27.25 -16.99 15.31
CA LEU A 253 -28.46 -17.65 15.77
C LEU A 253 -28.74 -18.85 14.86
N LEU A 254 -28.68 -20.05 15.44
CA LEU A 254 -28.99 -21.29 14.72
C LEU A 254 -30.47 -21.66 14.83
N ALA A 255 -30.98 -22.31 13.78
CA ALA A 255 -32.31 -22.89 13.80
C ALA A 255 -32.37 -24.02 14.86
N PRO A 256 -33.49 -24.19 15.60
CA PRO A 256 -33.58 -25.16 16.70
C PRO A 256 -33.25 -26.60 16.28
N ASP A 257 -33.66 -26.99 15.07
CA ASP A 257 -33.41 -28.29 14.45
C ASP A 257 -31.94 -28.51 14.07
N ARG A 258 -31.15 -27.44 13.97
CA ARG A 258 -29.73 -27.46 13.59
C ARG A 258 -28.78 -27.35 14.77
N TRP A 259 -29.30 -27.21 16.00
CA TRP A 259 -28.49 -27.10 17.22
C TRP A 259 -27.65 -28.36 17.50
N ALA A 260 -28.22 -29.54 17.22
CA ALA A 260 -27.50 -30.81 17.34
C ALA A 260 -26.29 -30.88 16.38
N ASP A 261 -26.41 -30.27 15.20
CA ASP A 261 -25.39 -30.24 14.15
C ASP A 261 -24.53 -28.97 14.15
N GLN A 262 -24.53 -28.20 15.24
CA GLN A 262 -23.88 -26.89 15.34
C GLN A 262 -22.40 -26.89 14.91
N ARG A 263 -21.67 -28.00 15.16
CA ARG A 263 -20.27 -28.15 14.78
C ARG A 263 -20.08 -28.23 13.26
N ALA A 264 -21.01 -28.90 12.56
CA ALA A 264 -20.98 -29.00 11.10
C ALA A 264 -21.28 -27.63 10.46
N VAL A 265 -22.24 -26.89 11.02
CA VAL A 265 -22.56 -25.53 10.57
C VAL A 265 -21.37 -24.59 10.81
N LEU A 266 -20.73 -24.66 11.98
CA LEU A 266 -19.54 -23.85 12.29
C LEU A 266 -18.39 -24.13 11.32
N HIS A 267 -18.14 -25.40 10.98
CA HIS A 267 -17.12 -25.78 10.01
C HIS A 267 -17.45 -25.25 8.60
N GLN A 268 -18.71 -25.35 8.18
CA GLN A 268 -19.17 -24.83 6.88
C GLN A 268 -18.99 -23.30 6.78
N LEU A 269 -19.35 -22.56 7.84
CA LEU A 269 -19.18 -21.12 7.91
C LEU A 269 -17.69 -20.74 7.86
N GLY A 270 -16.85 -21.43 8.64
CA GLY A 270 -15.40 -21.21 8.65
C GLY A 270 -14.74 -21.45 7.30
N GLU A 271 -15.08 -22.56 6.61
CA GLU A 271 -14.57 -22.83 5.26
C GLU A 271 -15.05 -21.82 4.22
N MET A 272 -16.32 -21.39 4.30
CA MET A 272 -16.88 -20.36 3.43
C MET A 272 -16.17 -19.02 3.62
N LEU A 273 -15.99 -18.57 4.87
CA LEU A 273 -15.29 -17.33 5.19
C LEU A 273 -13.83 -17.36 4.70
N ARG A 274 -13.16 -18.49 4.86
CA ARG A 274 -11.78 -18.68 4.40
C ARG A 274 -11.68 -18.69 2.88
N SER A 275 -12.49 -19.50 2.19
CA SER A 275 -12.37 -19.72 0.74
C SER A 275 -12.89 -18.55 -0.09
N ARG A 276 -13.98 -17.90 0.34
CA ARG A 276 -14.62 -16.82 -0.41
C ARG A 276 -14.10 -15.44 -0.05
N PHE A 277 -13.74 -15.22 1.21
CA PHE A 277 -13.37 -13.89 1.73
C PHE A 277 -11.94 -13.81 2.26
N GLY A 278 -11.20 -14.93 2.34
CA GLY A 278 -9.83 -14.93 2.87
C GLY A 278 -9.75 -14.63 4.37
N ILE A 279 -10.85 -14.76 5.12
CA ILE A 279 -10.87 -14.47 6.55
C ILE A 279 -10.42 -15.73 7.29
N HIS A 280 -9.20 -15.67 7.86
CA HIS A 280 -8.57 -16.82 8.50
C HIS A 280 -8.76 -16.86 10.03
N HIS A 281 -8.94 -15.70 10.66
CA HIS A 281 -9.14 -15.61 12.10
C HIS A 281 -10.62 -15.29 12.38
N VAL A 282 -11.36 -16.28 12.85
CA VAL A 282 -12.81 -16.16 13.03
C VAL A 282 -13.21 -16.68 14.40
N THR A 283 -14.00 -15.88 15.11
CA THR A 283 -14.70 -16.28 16.33
C THR A 283 -16.20 -16.18 16.08
N LEU A 284 -16.89 -17.32 15.97
CA LEU A 284 -18.35 -17.34 15.85
C LEU A 284 -18.95 -17.88 17.14
N GLN A 285 -19.76 -17.06 17.81
CA GLN A 285 -20.55 -17.49 18.96
C GLN A 285 -21.88 -18.04 18.45
N LEU A 286 -22.15 -19.31 18.70
CA LEU A 286 -23.41 -19.94 18.31
C LEU A 286 -24.45 -19.74 19.40
N GLU A 287 -25.62 -19.22 19.02
CA GLU A 287 -26.74 -18.98 19.92
C GLU A 287 -27.93 -19.86 19.53
N SER A 288 -28.67 -20.32 20.54
CA SER A 288 -29.95 -21.01 20.34
C SER A 288 -31.09 -20.03 20.59
N SER A 289 -32.27 -20.30 20.02
CA SER A 289 -33.47 -19.50 20.27
C SER A 289 -33.91 -19.47 21.75
N ALA A 290 -33.43 -20.42 22.56
CA ALA A 290 -33.67 -20.49 24.00
C ALA A 290 -32.77 -19.53 24.80
N TRP A 291 -31.68 -19.05 24.21
CA TRP A 291 -30.74 -18.10 24.80
C TRP A 291 -31.03 -16.71 24.22
N ARG A 292 -31.94 -15.94 24.84
CA ARG A 292 -32.11 -14.50 24.57
C ARG A 292 -31.65 -13.70 25.77
N GLU A 293 -30.44 -13.16 25.72
CA GLU A 293 -30.06 -12.01 26.53
C GLU A 293 -28.94 -11.20 25.87
N SER A 294 -29.33 -10.20 25.08
CA SER A 294 -29.01 -8.78 25.30
C SER A 294 -29.61 -7.96 24.15
N PRO A 295 -30.21 -6.79 24.42
CA PRO A 295 -30.68 -5.90 23.38
C PRO A 295 -29.50 -5.45 22.49
N PRO A 296 -29.73 -5.12 21.20
CA PRO A 296 -28.69 -4.58 20.35
C PRO A 296 -28.11 -3.32 20.98
N LYS A 297 -26.78 -3.17 20.97
CA LYS A 297 -26.17 -1.86 21.20
C LYS A 297 -26.59 -0.94 20.05
N GLU A 298 -27.16 0.20 20.42
CA GLU A 298 -27.61 1.29 19.53
C GLU A 298 -26.52 1.73 18.54
#